data_AF-A0A1Z2L5X0-F1
#
_entry.id   AF-A0A1Z2L5X0-F1
#
_cell.length_a   1.000
_cell.length_b   1.000
_cell.length_c   1.000
_cell.angle_alpha   90.00
_cell.angle_beta   90.00
_cell.angle_gamma   90.00
#
_symmetry.space_group_name_H-M   'P 1'
#
loop_
_entity.id
_entity.type
_entity.pdbx_description
1 polymer ?
#
loop_
_entity_poly.entity_id
_entity_poly.type
_entity_poly.pdbx_seq_one_letter_code
_entity_poly.pdbx_strand_id
1 'polypeptide(L)'
;MATTPTARDLAAATPAGRDRTIDLLRVVSLGTVVLGHWLMAAVTADHGRAEVGNLLAVEPGLQLLTWVLQVMPVFFFVGGFSHALSYRSLTRRAGGPAYAAFLRARLQRLLRPTMLFIAVWGAGALAVQLLGGDGPLTDVAARLVAQPLWFIGIYLAMVAFTPPLLRLHERCGWGAFAALAGAAAGVDVLRFAAGVPYVEFLNFAFVWLAVHQLGFLRADGRLRRPAVLAAVGMAGAAGLVALGPYPLSMVGMPGERISNMAPPTFALLCHGLWLVGAVELLRRPMARLVARPRVWRAVVAANGIAMTAFLWHLTAMLGVYGALLALDVPLPAPASAAWWAQVPLRIAAAALVTALLVAVFRKAEAPAVPKRVSPTHPREAAGRSGALRDVKRSSPSRPRGGTAPHPESSAQRVRSAQRETAPHSESPAQRIRSAQRETAPHSESPAQRIRSAQRETAPHSESPAQRNRAMTAAAATGVTLALLGVLGLSMVGFAGLLEGRTAVLVAFRVTAPAAVLMAAVGWLLVEAAGGTPRRR
;
A
#
# COMPACT_ATOMS: atom_id res chain seq x y z
N MET A 1 -2.61 -22.31 25.66
CA MET A 1 -1.47 -21.59 25.09
C MET A 1 -1.52 -21.68 23.57
N ALA A 2 -1.86 -20.60 22.87
CA ALA A 2 -1.78 -20.57 21.40
C ALA A 2 -0.31 -20.42 21.01
N THR A 3 0.27 -21.45 20.41
CA THR A 3 1.63 -21.43 19.88
C THR A 3 1.75 -20.32 18.84
N THR A 4 2.70 -19.41 19.05
CA THR A 4 3.01 -18.36 18.09
C THR A 4 3.46 -19.04 16.79
N PRO A 5 2.86 -18.75 15.63
CA PRO A 5 3.23 -19.42 14.39
C PRO A 5 4.73 -19.26 14.14
N THR A 6 5.42 -20.37 13.94
CA THR A 6 6.87 -20.36 13.79
C THR A 6 7.25 -19.77 12.43
N ALA A 7 8.47 -19.25 12.31
CA ALA A 7 8.96 -18.68 11.05
C ALA A 7 8.94 -19.69 9.87
N ARG A 8 8.92 -20.99 10.17
CA ARG A 8 8.77 -22.08 9.19
C ARG A 8 7.32 -22.18 8.69
N ASP A 9 6.35 -21.99 9.58
CA ASP A 9 4.92 -21.98 9.25
C ASP A 9 4.56 -20.75 8.40
N LEU A 10 5.15 -19.59 8.69
CA LEU A 10 4.99 -18.36 7.87
C LEU A 10 5.63 -18.49 6.48
N ALA A 11 6.78 -19.18 6.38
CA ALA A 11 7.43 -19.45 5.11
C ALA A 11 6.65 -20.50 4.28
N ALA A 12 6.09 -21.52 4.93
CA ALA A 12 5.26 -22.56 4.30
C ALA A 12 3.86 -22.05 3.90
N ALA A 13 3.30 -21.09 4.64
CA ALA A 13 2.02 -20.44 4.34
C ALA A 13 2.11 -19.35 3.26
N THR A 14 3.31 -19.03 2.76
CA THR A 14 3.49 -18.05 1.68
C THR A 14 3.03 -18.68 0.36
N PRO A 15 2.00 -18.15 -0.32
CA PRO A 15 1.47 -18.74 -1.56
C PRO A 15 2.56 -18.86 -2.63
N ALA A 16 2.58 -19.99 -3.36
CA ALA A 16 3.56 -20.28 -4.41
C ALA A 16 3.60 -19.25 -5.56
N GLY A 17 2.59 -18.38 -5.68
CA GLY A 17 2.52 -17.29 -6.66
C GLY A 17 3.05 -15.92 -6.19
N ARG A 18 3.62 -15.80 -4.98
CA ARG A 18 4.18 -14.52 -4.48
C ARG A 18 5.62 -14.32 -4.96
N ASP A 19 5.85 -13.29 -5.77
CA ASP A 19 7.19 -12.95 -6.25
C ASP A 19 8.05 -12.39 -5.11
N ARG A 20 8.92 -13.25 -4.54
CA ARG A 20 9.80 -12.90 -3.42
C ARG A 20 10.81 -11.80 -3.78
N THR A 21 11.13 -11.61 -5.06
CA THR A 21 12.08 -10.57 -5.50
C THR A 21 11.48 -9.17 -5.30
N ILE A 22 10.17 -9.03 -5.48
CA ILE A 22 9.44 -7.77 -5.26
C ILE A 22 9.43 -7.40 -3.77
N ASP A 23 9.26 -8.36 -2.88
CA ASP A 23 9.35 -8.14 -1.44
C ASP A 23 10.77 -7.76 -0.99
N LEU A 24 11.80 -8.35 -1.60
CA LEU A 24 13.19 -7.95 -1.38
C LEU A 24 13.43 -6.51 -1.85
N LEU A 25 13.02 -6.18 -3.08
CA LEU A 25 13.19 -4.84 -3.65
C LEU A 25 12.51 -3.77 -2.79
N ARG A 26 11.33 -4.07 -2.22
CA ARG A 26 10.68 -3.16 -1.26
C ARG A 26 11.53 -2.88 -0.02
N VAL A 27 12.12 -3.93 0.56
CA VAL A 27 12.96 -3.80 1.76
C VAL A 27 14.26 -3.08 1.44
N VAL A 28 14.93 -3.48 0.36
CA VAL A 28 16.19 -2.86 -0.07
C VAL A 28 15.97 -1.39 -0.41
N SER A 29 14.94 -1.06 -1.20
CA SER A 29 14.66 0.33 -1.56
C SER A 29 14.40 1.21 -0.34
N LEU A 30 13.58 0.75 0.60
CA LEU A 30 13.30 1.52 1.81
C LEU A 30 14.54 1.63 2.72
N GLY A 31 15.30 0.54 2.86
CA GLY A 31 16.53 0.51 3.64
C GLY A 31 17.60 1.45 3.07
N THR A 32 17.76 1.49 1.75
CA THR A 32 18.66 2.44 1.08
C THR A 32 18.24 3.89 1.29
N VAL A 33 16.94 4.21 1.27
CA VAL A 33 16.46 5.57 1.57
C VAL A 33 16.80 5.95 3.02
N VAL A 34 16.56 5.06 3.97
CA VAL A 34 16.90 5.28 5.40
C VAL A 34 18.41 5.50 5.57
N LEU A 35 19.24 4.63 5.01
CA LEU A 35 20.69 4.75 5.05
C LEU A 35 21.18 6.04 4.36
N GLY A 36 20.57 6.38 3.22
CA GLY A 36 20.87 7.60 2.47
C GLY A 36 20.63 8.85 3.30
N HIS A 37 19.49 8.95 3.99
CA HIS A 37 19.23 10.08 4.88
C HIS A 37 20.24 10.17 6.03
N TRP A 38 20.61 9.03 6.62
CA TRP A 38 21.64 9.01 7.68
C TRP A 38 23.02 9.41 7.19
N LEU A 39 23.38 9.03 5.96
CA LEU A 39 24.66 9.39 5.35
C LEU A 39 24.71 10.85 4.92
N MET A 40 23.61 11.38 4.37
CA MET A 40 23.52 12.77 3.90
C MET A 40 23.52 13.77 5.05
N ALA A 41 23.02 13.40 6.24
CA ALA A 41 22.98 14.31 7.38
C ALA A 41 24.40 14.65 7.86
N ALA A 42 24.79 15.91 7.68
CA ALA A 42 26.05 16.45 8.16
C ALA A 42 25.77 17.53 9.20
N VAL A 43 25.98 17.24 10.48
CA VAL A 43 25.80 18.23 11.55
C VAL A 43 27.15 18.80 11.91
N THR A 44 27.27 20.12 11.89
CA THR A 44 28.42 20.87 12.40
C THR A 44 28.02 21.59 13.67
N ALA A 45 28.92 21.62 14.65
CA ALA A 45 28.75 22.43 15.85
C ALA A 45 29.82 23.51 15.82
N ASP A 46 29.39 24.77 15.73
CA ASP A 46 30.31 25.91 15.76
C ASP A 46 29.84 26.94 16.80
N HIS A 47 30.74 27.34 17.69
CA HIS A 47 30.51 28.34 18.76
C HIS A 47 29.18 28.17 19.54
N GLY A 48 28.78 26.92 19.86
CA GLY A 48 27.56 26.62 20.60
C GLY A 48 26.26 26.61 19.77
N ARG A 49 26.36 26.75 18.44
CA ARG A 49 25.23 26.59 17.51
C ARG A 49 25.43 25.33 16.66
N ALA A 50 24.44 24.44 16.71
CA ALA A 50 24.40 23.28 15.84
C ALA A 50 23.75 23.66 14.50
N GLU A 51 24.44 23.40 13.39
CA GLU A 51 23.91 23.58 12.05
C GLU A 51 23.72 22.23 11.37
N VAL A 52 22.54 22.04 10.76
CA VAL A 52 22.21 20.83 10.01
C VAL A 52 22.49 21.09 8.53
N GLY A 53 23.62 20.57 8.05
CA GLY A 53 24.03 20.59 6.65
C GLY A 53 23.76 19.26 5.92
N ASN A 54 24.22 19.20 4.67
CA ASN A 54 24.10 18.04 3.79
C ASN A 54 25.46 17.67 3.19
N LEU A 55 25.89 16.42 3.37
CA LEU A 55 27.16 15.89 2.85
C LEU A 55 27.31 16.12 1.34
N LEU A 56 26.25 15.94 0.56
CA LEU A 56 26.27 16.09 -0.90
C LEU A 56 26.48 17.55 -1.35
N ALA A 57 26.26 18.51 -0.45
CA ALA A 57 26.51 19.92 -0.71
C ALA A 57 27.98 20.28 -0.40
N VAL A 58 28.56 19.60 0.59
CA VAL A 58 29.98 19.76 0.96
C VAL A 58 30.89 19.07 -0.05
N GLU A 59 30.51 17.89 -0.52
CA GLU A 59 31.29 17.11 -1.49
C GLU A 59 30.44 16.83 -2.75
N PRO A 60 30.45 17.74 -3.74
CA PRO A 60 29.64 17.61 -4.96
C PRO A 60 29.95 16.34 -5.77
N GLY A 61 31.17 15.79 -5.68
CA GLY A 61 31.53 14.53 -6.34
C GLY A 61 30.67 13.35 -5.90
N LEU A 62 30.17 13.36 -4.66
CA LEU A 62 29.28 12.33 -4.13
C LEU A 62 27.85 12.41 -4.70
N GLN A 63 27.47 13.49 -5.39
CA GLN A 63 26.15 13.60 -6.02
C GLN A 63 25.95 12.53 -7.09
N LEU A 64 27.00 12.06 -7.76
CA LEU A 64 26.91 10.95 -8.71
C LEU A 64 26.42 9.66 -8.03
N LEU A 65 26.68 9.48 -6.73
CA LEU A 65 26.21 8.33 -5.97
C LEU A 65 24.67 8.28 -5.90
N THR A 66 24.00 9.43 -6.03
CA THR A 66 22.53 9.51 -6.09
C THR A 66 21.97 8.77 -7.31
N TRP A 67 22.74 8.59 -8.38
CA TRP A 67 22.31 7.85 -9.57
C TRP A 67 22.09 6.35 -9.30
N VAL A 68 22.70 5.83 -8.25
CA VAL A 68 22.52 4.44 -7.80
C VAL A 68 21.68 4.39 -6.52
N LEU A 69 21.88 5.33 -5.59
CA LEU A 69 21.26 5.32 -4.28
C LEU A 69 19.85 5.93 -4.25
N GLN A 70 19.45 6.74 -5.24
CA GLN A 70 18.11 7.30 -5.33
C GLN A 70 17.11 6.23 -5.81
N VAL A 71 16.82 5.25 -4.96
CA VAL A 71 16.04 4.05 -5.33
C VAL A 71 14.53 4.21 -5.18
N MET A 72 14.03 5.43 -4.99
CA MET A 72 12.59 5.69 -4.90
C MET A 72 11.81 5.19 -6.14
N PRO A 73 12.31 5.34 -7.38
CA PRO A 73 11.62 4.79 -8.55
C PRO A 73 11.39 3.28 -8.45
N VAL A 74 12.36 2.54 -7.90
CA VAL A 74 12.25 1.09 -7.68
C VAL A 74 11.12 0.76 -6.70
N PHE A 75 10.98 1.53 -5.63
CA PHE A 75 9.91 1.33 -4.65
C PHE A 75 8.53 1.51 -5.30
N PHE A 76 8.36 2.56 -6.12
CA PHE A 76 7.10 2.84 -6.78
C PHE A 76 6.77 1.85 -7.90
N PHE A 77 7.78 1.38 -8.64
CA PHE A 77 7.67 0.26 -9.57
C PHE A 77 7.16 -1.01 -8.88
N VAL A 78 7.78 -1.39 -7.75
CA VAL A 78 7.35 -2.50 -6.89
C VAL A 78 5.91 -2.29 -6.36
N GLY A 79 5.58 -1.05 -6.01
CA GLY A 79 4.23 -0.61 -5.66
C GLY A 79 3.23 -0.92 -6.76
N GLY A 80 3.52 -0.52 -8.00
CA GLY A 80 2.71 -0.78 -9.20
C GLY A 80 2.41 -2.25 -9.39
N PHE A 81 3.45 -3.08 -9.43
CA PHE A 81 3.31 -4.53 -9.54
C PHE A 81 2.41 -5.11 -8.44
N SER A 82 2.67 -4.72 -7.18
CA SER A 82 1.92 -5.21 -6.02
C SER A 82 0.45 -4.76 -6.05
N HIS A 83 0.20 -3.52 -6.47
CA HIS A 83 -1.13 -2.90 -6.54
C HIS A 83 -1.99 -3.54 -7.63
N ALA A 84 -1.45 -3.74 -8.84
CA ALA A 84 -2.15 -4.42 -9.93
C ALA A 84 -2.61 -5.83 -9.54
N LEU A 85 -1.70 -6.65 -9.02
CA LEU A 85 -2.04 -8.03 -8.62
C LEU A 85 -3.06 -8.06 -7.49
N SER A 86 -2.92 -7.17 -6.51
CA SER A 86 -3.82 -7.11 -5.35
C SER A 86 -5.22 -6.65 -5.75
N TYR A 87 -5.31 -5.61 -6.58
CA TYR A 87 -6.59 -5.11 -7.06
C TYR A 87 -7.30 -6.15 -7.92
N ARG A 88 -6.61 -6.75 -8.91
CA ARG A 88 -7.18 -7.83 -9.74
C ARG A 88 -7.63 -9.02 -8.90
N SER A 89 -6.86 -9.41 -7.88
CA SER A 89 -7.24 -10.50 -6.97
C SER A 89 -8.46 -10.16 -6.12
N LEU A 90 -8.59 -8.91 -5.66
CA LEU A 90 -9.76 -8.46 -4.89
C LEU A 90 -11.00 -8.38 -5.77
N THR A 91 -10.88 -7.81 -6.96
CA THR A 91 -12.00 -7.71 -7.92
C THR A 91 -12.55 -9.08 -8.29
N ARG A 92 -11.70 -10.11 -8.43
CA ARG A 92 -12.15 -11.49 -8.68
C ARG A 92 -12.87 -12.14 -7.49
N ARG A 93 -12.58 -11.72 -6.26
CA ARG A 93 -13.10 -12.33 -5.01
C ARG A 93 -14.25 -11.55 -4.38
N ALA A 94 -14.41 -10.27 -4.72
CA ALA A 94 -15.32 -9.39 -4.04
C ALA A 94 -16.75 -9.51 -4.60
N GLY A 95 -17.72 -9.78 -3.72
CA GLY A 95 -19.15 -9.59 -3.97
C GLY A 95 -19.64 -8.16 -3.67
N GLY A 96 -18.74 -7.18 -3.60
CA GLY A 96 -19.00 -5.79 -3.16
C GLY A 96 -18.00 -4.79 -3.78
N PRO A 97 -17.96 -3.52 -3.30
CA PRO A 97 -17.19 -2.45 -3.94
C PRO A 97 -15.67 -2.67 -3.78
N ALA A 98 -15.06 -3.29 -4.80
CA ALA A 98 -13.64 -3.67 -4.81
C ALA A 98 -12.70 -2.47 -4.60
N TYR A 99 -13.09 -1.27 -5.04
CA TYR A 99 -12.33 -0.03 -4.82
C TYR A 99 -12.20 0.31 -3.33
N ALA A 100 -13.32 0.41 -2.61
CA ALA A 100 -13.34 0.74 -1.18
C ALA A 100 -12.59 -0.32 -0.35
N ALA A 101 -12.75 -1.60 -0.70
CA ALA A 101 -12.05 -2.70 -0.05
C ALA A 101 -10.53 -2.63 -0.29
N PHE A 102 -10.09 -2.35 -1.52
CA PHE A 102 -8.68 -2.19 -1.87
C PHE A 102 -8.04 -1.00 -1.15
N LEU A 103 -8.69 0.17 -1.19
CA LEU A 103 -8.23 1.37 -0.50
C LEU A 103 -8.07 1.09 0.99
N ARG A 104 -9.13 0.61 1.64
CA ARG A 104 -9.11 0.31 3.08
C ARG A 104 -7.95 -0.58 3.48
N ALA A 105 -7.77 -1.72 2.80
CA ALA A 105 -6.74 -2.69 3.17
C ALA A 105 -5.33 -2.09 3.08
N ARG A 106 -5.10 -1.15 2.17
CA ARG A 106 -3.81 -0.48 1.98
C ARG A 106 -3.64 0.72 2.91
N LEU A 107 -4.66 1.55 3.02
CA LEU A 107 -4.67 2.74 3.85
C LEU A 107 -4.61 2.38 5.33
N GLN A 108 -5.31 1.35 5.81
CA GLN A 108 -5.20 0.97 7.23
C GLN A 108 -3.77 0.59 7.63
N ARG A 109 -3.05 -0.13 6.76
CA ARG A 109 -1.67 -0.53 7.03
C ARG A 109 -0.68 0.63 6.98
N LEU A 110 -1.02 1.70 6.26
CA LEU A 110 -0.16 2.85 6.03
C LEU A 110 -0.48 4.01 6.97
N LEU A 111 -1.75 4.38 7.09
CA LEU A 111 -2.23 5.50 7.90
C LEU A 111 -2.14 5.21 9.39
N ARG A 112 -2.33 3.97 9.87
CA ARG A 112 -2.19 3.67 11.30
C ARG A 112 -0.83 4.09 11.90
N PRO A 113 0.31 3.60 11.38
CA PRO A 113 1.61 4.02 11.89
C PRO A 113 1.87 5.52 11.62
N THR A 114 1.42 6.02 10.47
CA THR A 114 1.57 7.45 10.11
C THR A 114 0.86 8.36 11.09
N MET A 115 -0.36 8.02 11.48
CA MET A 115 -1.19 8.86 12.35
C MET A 115 -0.77 8.76 13.81
N LEU A 116 -0.24 7.61 14.25
CA LEU A 116 0.45 7.50 15.53
C LEU A 116 1.67 8.41 15.57
N PHE A 117 2.48 8.39 14.51
CA PHE A 117 3.63 9.29 14.38
C PHE A 117 3.22 10.76 14.41
N ILE A 118 2.18 11.14 13.65
CA ILE A 118 1.63 12.51 13.65
C ILE A 118 1.12 12.91 15.03
N ALA A 119 0.45 12.00 15.75
CA ALA A 119 -0.06 12.27 17.09
C ALA A 119 1.09 12.49 18.10
N VAL A 120 2.12 11.64 18.08
CA VAL A 120 3.27 11.77 19.00
C VAL A 120 4.05 13.04 18.73
N TRP A 121 4.41 13.32 17.48
CA TRP A 121 5.16 14.54 17.13
C TRP A 121 4.32 15.81 17.26
N GLY A 122 3.02 15.75 16.94
CA GLY A 122 2.10 16.85 17.17
C GLY A 122 1.97 17.20 18.65
N ALA A 123 1.82 16.19 19.51
CA ALA A 123 1.78 16.39 20.96
C ALA A 123 3.12 16.91 21.50
N GLY A 124 4.25 16.37 21.03
CA GLY A 124 5.58 16.84 21.41
C GLY A 124 5.83 18.29 21.00
N ALA A 125 5.51 18.66 19.77
CA ALA A 125 5.65 20.03 19.28
C ALA A 125 4.73 21.00 20.02
N LEU A 126 3.50 20.60 20.38
CA LEU A 126 2.61 21.40 21.20
C LEU A 126 3.17 21.59 22.62
N ALA A 127 3.70 20.54 23.23
CA ALA A 127 4.30 20.63 24.57
C ALA A 127 5.51 21.57 24.59
N VAL A 128 6.38 21.52 23.57
CA VAL A 128 7.52 22.44 23.45
C VAL A 128 7.07 23.90 23.36
N GLN A 129 6.06 24.20 22.54
CA GLN A 129 5.48 25.55 22.42
C GLN A 129 4.88 26.03 23.75
N LEU A 130 4.11 25.17 24.44
CA LEU A 130 3.49 25.53 25.72
C LEU A 130 4.52 25.77 26.85
N LEU A 131 5.70 25.16 26.75
CA LEU A 131 6.80 25.35 27.69
C LEU A 131 7.74 26.50 27.29
N GLY A 132 7.45 27.24 26.21
CA GLY A 132 8.27 28.35 25.73
C GLY A 132 9.60 27.90 25.10
N GLY A 133 9.71 26.65 24.66
CA GLY A 133 10.91 26.07 24.02
C GLY A 133 11.01 26.35 22.51
N ASP A 134 10.36 27.41 22.03
CA ASP A 134 10.35 27.78 20.63
C ASP A 134 11.71 28.36 20.23
N GLY A 135 12.39 27.67 19.32
CA GLY A 135 13.73 28.05 18.89
C GLY A 135 14.06 27.55 17.49
N PRO A 136 15.11 28.11 16.85
CA PRO A 136 15.49 27.72 15.48
C PRO A 136 15.78 26.22 15.33
N LEU A 137 16.37 25.59 16.35
CA LEU A 137 16.69 24.16 16.34
C LEU A 137 15.45 23.26 16.45
N THR A 138 14.48 23.63 17.30
CA THR A 138 13.23 22.87 17.45
C THR A 138 12.38 22.98 16.18
N ASP A 139 12.39 24.14 15.53
CA ASP A 139 11.78 24.35 14.21
C ASP A 139 12.40 23.47 13.11
N VAL A 140 13.73 23.44 13.03
CA VAL A 140 14.46 22.62 12.05
C VAL A 140 14.20 21.14 12.30
N ALA A 141 14.26 20.69 13.56
CA ALA A 141 13.96 19.32 13.95
C ALA A 141 12.52 18.91 13.58
N ALA A 142 11.53 19.76 13.88
CA ALA A 142 10.13 19.50 13.59
C ALA A 142 9.83 19.41 12.08
N ARG A 143 10.53 20.19 11.25
CA ARG A 143 10.43 20.08 9.78
C ARG A 143 11.16 18.85 9.25
N LEU A 144 12.38 18.59 9.74
CA LEU A 144 13.19 17.46 9.32
C LEU A 144 12.44 16.14 9.54
N VAL A 145 11.82 15.98 10.70
CA VAL A 145 11.11 14.75 11.04
C VAL A 145 9.77 14.63 10.30
N ALA A 146 9.13 15.74 9.94
CA ALA A 146 7.95 15.74 9.08
C ALA A 146 8.28 15.45 7.60
N GLN A 147 9.51 15.69 7.17
CA GLN A 147 9.92 15.58 5.77
C GLN A 147 9.45 14.27 5.12
N PRO A 148 9.68 13.05 5.67
CA PRO A 148 9.33 11.78 5.02
C PRO A 148 7.82 11.56 4.77
N LEU A 149 6.95 12.37 5.39
CA LEU A 149 5.51 12.28 5.17
C LEU A 149 5.12 12.57 3.71
N TRP A 150 5.91 13.35 2.97
CA TRP A 150 5.66 13.64 1.55
C TRP A 150 5.55 12.35 0.72
N PHE A 151 6.45 11.40 0.98
CA PHE A 151 6.51 10.10 0.33
C PHE A 151 5.26 9.27 0.63
N ILE A 152 4.76 9.33 1.87
CA ILE A 152 3.50 8.68 2.26
C ILE A 152 2.33 9.29 1.51
N GLY A 153 2.28 10.62 1.39
CA GLY A 153 1.26 11.33 0.61
C GLY A 153 1.24 10.91 -0.86
N ILE A 154 2.40 10.82 -1.51
CA ILE A 154 2.50 10.35 -2.90
C ILE A 154 2.09 8.88 -3.01
N TYR A 155 2.51 8.04 -2.07
CA TYR A 155 2.12 6.63 -2.07
C TYR A 155 0.61 6.45 -1.90
N LEU A 156 -0.04 7.27 -1.06
CA LEU A 156 -1.51 7.32 -0.96
C LEU A 156 -2.14 7.69 -2.30
N ALA A 157 -1.59 8.68 -3.00
CA ALA A 157 -2.03 9.07 -4.33
C ALA A 157 -1.99 7.88 -5.28
N MET A 158 -0.87 7.16 -5.32
CA MET A 158 -0.73 5.98 -6.18
C MET A 158 -1.74 4.88 -5.86
N VAL A 159 -2.00 4.62 -4.58
CA VAL A 159 -3.02 3.65 -4.17
C VAL A 159 -4.40 4.10 -4.68
N ALA A 160 -4.73 5.39 -4.54
CA ALA A 160 -6.00 5.95 -5.04
C ALA A 160 -6.12 5.88 -6.57
N PHE A 161 -5.06 6.23 -7.30
CA PHE A 161 -5.04 6.22 -8.76
C PHE A 161 -4.85 4.82 -9.36
N THR A 162 -4.48 3.80 -8.59
CA THR A 162 -4.26 2.44 -9.12
C THR A 162 -5.44 1.96 -9.99
N PRO A 163 -6.71 2.02 -9.55
CA PRO A 163 -7.82 1.47 -10.33
C PRO A 163 -8.09 2.17 -11.67
N PRO A 164 -8.18 3.51 -11.76
CA PRO A 164 -8.32 4.18 -13.06
C PRO A 164 -7.10 3.95 -13.96
N LEU A 165 -5.88 3.98 -13.40
CA LEU A 165 -4.66 3.80 -14.16
C LEU A 165 -4.52 2.36 -14.69
N LEU A 166 -4.99 1.37 -13.93
CA LEU A 166 -5.04 -0.02 -14.37
C LEU A 166 -6.07 -0.23 -15.49
N ARG A 167 -7.22 0.47 -15.47
CA ARG A 167 -8.17 0.43 -16.59
C ARG A 167 -7.57 1.03 -17.86
N LEU A 168 -6.84 2.15 -17.73
CA LEU A 168 -6.13 2.76 -18.84
C LEU A 168 -5.02 1.82 -19.36
N HIS A 169 -4.30 1.17 -18.46
CA HIS A 169 -3.28 0.16 -18.77
C HIS A 169 -3.85 -1.02 -19.57
N GLU A 170 -5.01 -1.54 -19.17
CA GLU A 170 -5.62 -2.69 -19.83
C GLU A 170 -6.10 -2.35 -21.25
N ARG A 171 -6.43 -1.08 -21.52
CA ARG A 171 -6.81 -0.58 -22.84
C ARG A 171 -5.61 -0.27 -23.73
N CYS A 172 -4.61 0.45 -23.20
CA CYS A 172 -3.55 1.06 -24.02
C CYS A 172 -2.15 0.48 -23.76
N GLY A 173 -1.96 -0.32 -22.71
CA GLY A 173 -0.66 -0.89 -22.33
C GLY A 173 0.44 0.17 -22.19
N TRP A 174 1.44 0.09 -23.07
CA TRP A 174 2.54 1.08 -23.15
C TRP A 174 2.05 2.50 -23.47
N GLY A 175 0.90 2.66 -24.14
CA GLY A 175 0.31 3.97 -24.41
C GLY A 175 -0.04 4.74 -23.13
N ALA A 176 -0.43 4.04 -22.05
CA ALA A 176 -0.69 4.67 -20.76
C ALA A 176 0.59 5.24 -20.14
N PHE A 177 1.70 4.50 -20.25
CA PHE A 177 3.03 4.96 -19.82
C PHE A 177 3.50 6.15 -20.68
N ALA A 178 3.36 6.06 -22.01
CA ALA A 178 3.75 7.12 -22.93
C ALA A 178 2.96 8.41 -22.69
N ALA A 179 1.67 8.32 -22.39
CA ALA A 179 0.85 9.49 -22.05
C ALA A 179 1.33 10.19 -20.76
N LEU A 180 1.66 9.42 -19.71
CA LEU A 180 2.18 9.99 -18.45
C LEU A 180 3.59 10.58 -18.65
N ALA A 181 4.45 9.90 -19.40
CA ALA A 181 5.79 10.39 -19.73
C ALA A 181 5.72 11.67 -20.57
N GLY A 182 4.84 11.70 -21.58
CA GLY A 182 4.60 12.88 -22.41
C GLY A 182 4.03 14.05 -21.62
N ALA A 183 3.10 13.79 -20.68
CA ALA A 183 2.59 14.81 -19.77
C ALA A 183 3.71 15.36 -18.86
N ALA A 184 4.59 14.50 -18.34
CA ALA A 184 5.72 14.93 -17.51
C ALA A 184 6.72 15.80 -18.30
N ALA A 185 7.03 15.41 -19.54
CA ALA A 185 7.84 16.23 -20.44
C ALA A 185 7.17 17.56 -20.75
N GLY A 186 5.86 17.56 -21.01
CA GLY A 186 5.08 18.78 -21.24
C GLY A 186 5.09 19.74 -20.05
N VAL A 187 5.00 19.22 -18.82
CA VAL A 187 5.14 20.01 -17.60
C VAL A 187 6.52 20.64 -17.49
N ASP A 188 7.59 19.89 -17.78
CA ASP A 188 8.95 20.45 -17.75
C ASP A 188 9.16 21.51 -18.84
N VAL A 189 8.57 21.33 -20.03
CA VAL A 189 8.57 22.37 -21.07
C VAL A 189 7.83 23.61 -20.59
N LEU A 190 6.64 23.49 -20.00
CA LEU A 190 5.90 24.63 -19.46
C LEU A 190 6.65 25.32 -18.32
N ARG A 191 7.34 24.54 -17.49
CA ARG A 191 8.16 25.02 -16.37
C ARG A 191 9.38 25.81 -16.85
N PHE A 192 10.16 25.24 -17.77
CA PHE A 192 11.46 25.81 -18.16
C PHE A 192 11.37 26.78 -19.35
N ALA A 193 10.47 26.56 -20.30
CA ALA A 193 10.34 27.40 -21.49
C ALA A 193 9.29 28.50 -21.33
N ALA A 194 8.16 28.21 -20.67
CA ALA A 194 7.05 29.16 -20.53
C ALA A 194 6.98 29.83 -19.13
N GLY A 195 7.78 29.38 -18.16
CA GLY A 195 7.84 29.96 -16.81
C GLY A 195 6.50 29.93 -16.06
N VAL A 196 5.60 29.00 -16.40
CA VAL A 196 4.26 28.93 -15.80
C VAL A 196 4.39 28.52 -14.34
N PRO A 197 4.00 29.35 -13.37
CA PRO A 197 4.19 29.03 -11.96
C PRO A 197 3.26 27.89 -11.52
N TYR A 198 3.73 27.07 -10.59
CA TYR A 198 3.01 25.95 -9.96
C TYR A 198 2.71 24.75 -10.87
N VAL A 199 2.97 24.81 -12.18
CA VAL A 199 2.74 23.68 -13.10
C VAL A 199 3.64 22.49 -12.76
N GLU A 200 4.84 22.77 -12.25
CA GLU A 200 5.85 21.80 -11.85
C GLU A 200 5.33 20.79 -10.81
N PHE A 201 4.37 21.18 -9.96
CA PHE A 201 3.79 20.29 -8.97
C PHE A 201 3.01 19.13 -9.60
N LEU A 202 2.52 19.26 -10.84
CA LEU A 202 1.88 18.17 -11.57
C LEU A 202 2.83 16.98 -11.80
N ASN A 203 4.14 17.20 -11.84
CA ASN A 203 5.10 16.12 -11.98
C ASN A 203 5.22 15.22 -10.75
N PHE A 204 4.79 15.68 -9.55
CA PHE A 204 4.59 14.77 -8.43
C PHE A 204 3.56 13.67 -8.74
N ALA A 205 2.59 13.95 -9.62
CA ALA A 205 1.69 12.92 -10.11
C ALA A 205 2.31 12.19 -11.31
N PHE A 206 2.63 12.90 -12.40
CA PHE A 206 2.94 12.24 -13.68
C PHE A 206 4.20 11.38 -13.66
N VAL A 207 5.32 11.87 -13.12
CA VAL A 207 6.58 11.12 -13.08
C VAL A 207 6.42 9.86 -12.24
N TRP A 208 5.87 10.00 -11.03
CA TRP A 208 5.73 8.90 -10.11
C TRP A 208 4.68 7.87 -10.57
N LEU A 209 3.56 8.32 -11.16
CA LEU A 209 2.57 7.43 -11.77
C LEU A 209 3.12 6.73 -13.02
N ALA A 210 3.98 7.38 -13.82
CA ALA A 210 4.65 6.75 -14.96
C ALA A 210 5.58 5.60 -14.49
N VAL A 211 6.37 5.83 -13.45
CA VAL A 211 7.21 4.77 -12.85
C VAL A 211 6.35 3.65 -12.26
N HIS A 212 5.25 4.00 -11.59
CA HIS A 212 4.27 3.02 -11.08
C HIS A 212 3.69 2.15 -12.21
N GLN A 213 3.40 2.74 -13.37
CA GLN A 213 2.91 2.06 -14.56
C GLN A 213 3.87 0.99 -15.09
N LEU A 214 5.19 1.20 -14.97
CA LEU A 214 6.19 0.17 -15.32
C LEU A 214 5.97 -1.12 -14.51
N GLY A 215 5.48 -1.01 -13.26
CA GLY A 215 5.10 -2.15 -12.43
C GLY A 215 3.92 -2.94 -12.99
N PHE A 216 2.95 -2.28 -13.62
CA PHE A 216 1.83 -2.94 -14.31
C PHE A 216 2.30 -3.66 -15.57
N LEU A 217 3.15 -3.00 -16.36
CA LEU A 217 3.78 -3.60 -17.54
C LEU A 217 4.59 -4.84 -17.15
N ARG A 218 5.25 -4.83 -15.98
CA ARG A 218 5.97 -5.99 -15.45
C ARG A 218 5.04 -7.11 -15.00
N ALA A 219 3.91 -6.77 -14.39
CA ALA A 219 2.89 -7.73 -13.98
C ALA A 219 2.30 -8.49 -15.18
N ASP A 220 2.20 -7.83 -16.34
CA ASP A 220 1.74 -8.41 -17.60
C ASP A 220 2.87 -9.04 -18.44
N GLY A 221 4.10 -9.09 -17.92
CA GLY A 221 5.25 -9.66 -18.64
C GLY A 221 5.71 -8.86 -19.88
N ARG A 222 5.32 -7.59 -20.00
CA ARG A 222 5.63 -6.73 -21.16
C ARG A 222 7.04 -6.12 -21.12
N LEU A 223 7.74 -6.16 -19.98
CA LEU A 223 9.15 -5.75 -19.86
C LEU A 223 10.09 -6.85 -20.40
N ARG A 224 10.14 -7.02 -21.72
CA ARG A 224 10.93 -8.09 -22.38
C ARG A 224 12.40 -7.74 -22.59
N ARG A 225 12.74 -6.43 -22.64
CA ARG A 225 14.10 -5.93 -22.94
C ARG A 225 14.58 -4.97 -21.84
N PRO A 226 14.84 -5.47 -20.61
CA PRO A 226 15.23 -4.61 -19.49
C PRO A 226 16.56 -3.88 -19.71
N ALA A 227 17.48 -4.45 -20.50
CA ALA A 227 18.74 -3.79 -20.86
C ALA A 227 18.54 -2.53 -21.72
N VAL A 228 17.59 -2.58 -22.66
CA VAL A 228 17.24 -1.41 -23.50
C VAL A 228 16.58 -0.34 -22.64
N LEU A 229 15.67 -0.71 -21.74
CA LEU A 229 15.06 0.21 -20.80
C LEU A 229 16.12 0.91 -19.93
N ALA A 230 17.08 0.13 -19.43
CA ALA A 230 18.18 0.64 -18.62
C ALA A 230 19.05 1.63 -19.42
N ALA A 231 19.50 1.23 -20.59
CA ALA A 231 20.37 2.04 -21.44
C ALA A 231 19.70 3.34 -21.89
N VAL A 232 18.44 3.28 -22.34
CA VAL A 232 17.67 4.47 -22.74
C VAL A 232 17.42 5.39 -21.55
N GLY A 233 17.08 4.84 -20.37
CA GLY A 233 16.91 5.63 -19.16
C GLY A 233 18.19 6.33 -18.73
N MET A 234 19.32 5.63 -18.74
CA MET A 234 20.63 6.19 -18.38
C MET A 234 21.07 7.25 -19.37
N ALA A 235 21.01 6.96 -20.68
CA ALA A 235 21.37 7.91 -21.72
C ALA A 235 20.47 9.15 -21.71
N GLY A 236 19.16 8.97 -21.48
CA GLY A 236 18.20 10.07 -21.35
C GLY A 236 18.50 10.96 -20.14
N ALA A 237 18.69 10.37 -18.97
CA ALA A 237 19.03 11.13 -17.76
C ALA A 237 20.38 11.84 -17.92
N ALA A 238 21.41 11.16 -18.44
CA ALA A 238 22.74 11.73 -18.66
C ALA A 238 22.70 12.86 -19.69
N GLY A 239 21.98 12.69 -20.79
CA GLY A 239 21.80 13.72 -21.81
C GLY A 239 21.09 14.95 -21.26
N LEU A 240 19.99 14.77 -20.50
CA LEU A 240 19.26 15.88 -19.89
C LEU A 240 20.10 16.65 -18.86
N VAL A 241 20.87 15.95 -18.03
CA VAL A 241 21.78 16.59 -17.06
C VAL A 241 22.93 17.31 -17.77
N ALA A 242 23.54 16.68 -18.78
CA ALA A 242 24.67 17.26 -19.51
C ALA A 242 24.29 18.49 -20.35
N LEU A 243 23.10 18.48 -20.96
CA LEU A 243 22.60 19.59 -21.78
C LEU A 243 21.90 20.67 -20.95
N GLY A 244 21.60 20.39 -19.68
CA GLY A 244 20.78 21.26 -18.82
C GLY A 244 19.30 21.26 -19.21
N PRO A 245 18.42 21.92 -18.41
CA PRO A 245 18.69 22.67 -17.18
C PRO A 245 18.68 21.81 -15.89
N TYR A 246 18.80 20.49 -16.01
CA TYR A 246 18.64 19.56 -14.88
C TYR A 246 19.93 19.43 -14.06
N PRO A 247 19.85 19.45 -12.71
CA PRO A 247 21.04 19.31 -11.85
C PRO A 247 21.58 17.88 -11.88
N LEU A 248 22.85 17.70 -11.48
CA LEU A 248 23.51 16.40 -11.40
C LEU A 248 22.89 15.50 -10.32
N SER A 249 22.50 16.09 -9.19
CA SER A 249 21.87 15.37 -8.09
C SER A 249 20.45 14.89 -8.45
N MET A 250 20.18 13.61 -8.22
CA MET A 250 18.83 13.03 -8.34
C MET A 250 17.99 13.23 -7.06
N VAL A 251 18.55 13.86 -6.03
CA VAL A 251 17.87 14.22 -4.78
C VAL A 251 17.91 15.74 -4.57
N GLY A 252 17.02 16.27 -3.72
CA GLY A 252 17.00 17.70 -3.42
C GLY A 252 18.22 18.15 -2.62
N MET A 253 18.86 19.23 -3.08
CA MET A 253 20.05 19.82 -2.46
C MET A 253 19.72 21.18 -1.83
N PRO A 254 20.26 21.50 -0.63
CA PRO A 254 20.16 22.85 -0.09
C PRO A 254 20.80 23.88 -1.04
N GLY A 255 20.11 24.98 -1.32
CA GLY A 255 20.64 26.08 -2.14
C GLY A 255 20.48 25.93 -3.66
N GLU A 256 20.07 24.77 -4.17
CA GLU A 256 19.78 24.61 -5.60
C GLU A 256 18.39 25.15 -5.95
N ARG A 257 18.31 25.99 -6.99
CA ARG A 257 17.04 26.56 -7.48
C ARG A 257 16.13 25.51 -8.14
N ILE A 258 16.73 24.52 -8.80
CA ILE A 258 16.03 23.44 -9.49
C ILE A 258 16.45 22.14 -8.82
N SER A 259 15.48 21.31 -8.43
CA SER A 259 15.70 19.97 -7.91
C SER A 259 15.05 18.96 -8.85
N ASN A 260 15.73 17.83 -9.09
CA ASN A 260 15.14 16.71 -9.83
C ASN A 260 14.07 15.95 -9.03
N MET A 261 13.98 16.16 -7.71
CA MET A 261 13.14 15.36 -6.81
C MET A 261 11.91 16.13 -6.28
N ALA A 262 12.02 17.45 -6.15
CA ALA A 262 11.00 18.29 -5.55
C ALA A 262 10.81 19.62 -6.31
N PRO A 263 9.87 19.69 -7.27
CA PRO A 263 9.09 18.58 -7.84
C PRO A 263 9.89 17.68 -8.78
N PRO A 264 9.48 16.41 -9.00
CA PRO A 264 10.14 15.48 -9.91
C PRO A 264 10.31 16.05 -11.32
N THR A 265 11.44 15.79 -11.95
CA THR A 265 11.68 16.17 -13.35
C THR A 265 11.53 14.98 -14.28
N PHE A 266 11.47 15.25 -15.58
CA PHE A 266 11.57 14.25 -16.62
C PHE A 266 12.94 13.53 -16.59
N ALA A 267 14.01 14.21 -16.18
CA ALA A 267 15.29 13.58 -15.92
C ALA A 267 15.18 12.47 -14.83
N LEU A 268 14.39 12.71 -13.77
CA LEU A 268 14.11 11.69 -12.76
C LEU A 268 13.29 10.52 -13.32
N LEU A 269 12.38 10.77 -14.27
CA LEU A 269 11.67 9.69 -14.96
C LEU A 269 12.66 8.82 -15.75
N CYS A 270 13.54 9.41 -16.56
CA CYS A 270 14.59 8.69 -17.28
C CYS A 270 15.50 7.90 -16.34
N HIS A 271 15.90 8.50 -15.23
CA HIS A 271 16.67 7.83 -14.18
C HIS A 271 15.90 6.64 -13.56
N GLY A 272 14.58 6.79 -13.37
CA GLY A 272 13.72 5.70 -12.96
C GLY A 272 13.69 4.53 -13.95
N LEU A 273 13.73 4.81 -15.25
CA LEU A 273 13.83 3.78 -16.30
C LEU A 273 15.16 3.04 -16.22
N TRP A 274 16.26 3.77 -15.96
CA TRP A 274 17.56 3.19 -15.69
C TRP A 274 17.49 2.19 -14.54
N LEU A 275 16.99 2.62 -13.38
CA LEU A 275 16.92 1.79 -12.19
C LEU A 275 15.99 0.58 -12.36
N VAL A 276 14.81 0.77 -12.96
CA VAL A 276 13.86 -0.33 -13.23
C VAL A 276 14.47 -1.36 -14.18
N GLY A 277 15.16 -0.92 -15.24
CA GLY A 277 15.88 -1.80 -16.14
C GLY A 277 17.00 -2.56 -15.42
N ALA A 278 17.79 -1.87 -14.60
CA ALA A 278 18.88 -2.47 -13.83
C ALA A 278 18.40 -3.54 -12.84
N VAL A 279 17.34 -3.28 -12.06
CA VAL A 279 16.80 -4.28 -11.11
C VAL A 279 16.18 -5.48 -11.82
N GLU A 280 15.57 -5.29 -12.99
CA GLU A 280 15.04 -6.41 -13.79
C GLU A 280 16.15 -7.27 -14.40
N LEU A 281 17.30 -6.69 -14.76
CA LEU A 281 18.50 -7.44 -15.13
C LEU A 281 19.03 -8.28 -13.94
N LEU A 282 18.99 -7.72 -12.74
CA LEU A 282 19.39 -8.38 -11.49
C LEU A 282 18.34 -9.35 -10.93
N ARG A 283 17.21 -9.56 -11.62
CA ARG A 283 16.12 -10.41 -11.12
C ARG A 283 16.55 -11.84 -10.84
N ARG A 284 17.36 -12.45 -11.71
CA ARG A 284 17.86 -13.83 -11.54
C ARG A 284 18.75 -13.98 -10.30
N PRO A 285 19.80 -13.17 -10.09
CA PRO A 285 20.59 -13.26 -8.86
C PRO A 285 19.77 -12.94 -7.61
N MET A 286 18.87 -11.95 -7.66
CA MET A 286 17.95 -11.67 -6.54
C MET A 286 17.07 -12.87 -6.19
N ALA A 287 16.52 -13.57 -7.20
CA ALA A 287 15.72 -14.77 -7.00
C ALA A 287 16.51 -15.89 -6.30
N ARG A 288 17.78 -16.10 -6.66
CA ARG A 288 18.68 -17.06 -5.98
C ARG A 288 18.95 -16.63 -4.53
N LEU A 289 19.11 -15.34 -4.29
CA LEU A 289 19.38 -14.81 -2.97
C LEU A 289 18.18 -15.03 -2.02
N VAL A 290 16.96 -14.71 -2.46
CA VAL A 290 15.73 -14.91 -1.66
C VAL A 290 15.25 -16.37 -1.60
N ALA A 291 15.82 -17.26 -2.41
CA ALA A 291 15.61 -18.69 -2.26
C ALA A 291 16.25 -19.22 -0.95
N ARG A 292 17.26 -18.53 -0.42
CA ARG A 292 17.91 -18.89 0.85
C ARG A 292 16.96 -18.62 2.03
N PRO A 293 16.63 -19.62 2.88
CA PRO A 293 15.67 -19.45 3.98
C PRO A 293 16.05 -18.37 5.00
N ARG A 294 17.35 -18.14 5.24
CA ARG A 294 17.83 -17.08 6.14
C ARG A 294 17.50 -15.69 5.59
N VAL A 295 17.77 -15.46 4.31
CA VAL A 295 17.49 -14.19 3.64
C VAL A 295 15.99 -13.96 3.57
N TRP A 296 15.20 -14.97 3.18
CA TRP A 296 13.76 -14.82 3.10
C TRP A 296 13.13 -14.46 4.45
N ARG A 297 13.59 -15.08 5.54
CA ARG A 297 13.14 -14.72 6.90
C ARG A 297 13.45 -13.26 7.23
N ALA A 298 14.66 -12.79 6.92
CA ALA A 298 15.03 -11.39 7.12
C ALA A 298 14.13 -10.45 6.31
N VAL A 299 13.85 -10.77 5.04
CA VAL A 299 12.96 -9.97 4.17
C VAL A 299 11.53 -9.92 4.71
N VAL A 300 10.99 -11.03 5.20
CA VAL A 300 9.64 -11.08 5.80
C VAL A 300 9.58 -10.26 7.08
N ALA A 301 10.58 -10.40 7.96
CA ALA A 301 10.66 -9.63 9.20
C ALA A 301 10.79 -8.12 8.93
N ALA A 302 11.69 -7.74 8.01
CA ALA A 302 11.91 -6.35 7.61
C ALA A 302 10.64 -5.74 7.00
N ASN A 303 9.95 -6.45 6.09
CA ASN A 303 8.67 -5.98 5.55
C ASN A 303 7.59 -5.76 6.62
N GLY A 304 7.65 -6.50 7.73
CA GLY A 304 6.72 -6.36 8.85
C GLY A 304 6.91 -5.06 9.65
N ILE A 305 8.13 -4.51 9.68
CA ILE A 305 8.49 -3.30 10.45
C ILE A 305 8.86 -2.10 9.57
N ALA A 306 8.92 -2.30 8.25
CA ALA A 306 9.40 -1.35 7.26
C ALA A 306 8.77 0.04 7.41
N MET A 307 7.45 0.11 7.56
CA MET A 307 6.74 1.38 7.64
C MET A 307 7.07 2.15 8.92
N THR A 308 7.05 1.47 10.07
CA THR A 308 7.42 2.05 11.36
C THR A 308 8.87 2.53 11.35
N ALA A 309 9.80 1.68 10.90
CA ALA A 309 11.21 2.06 10.78
C ALA A 309 11.39 3.30 9.89
N PHE A 310 10.69 3.36 8.75
CA PHE A 310 10.74 4.51 7.85
C PHE A 310 10.15 5.80 8.44
N LEU A 311 9.12 5.74 9.29
CA LEU A 311 8.61 6.96 9.93
C LEU A 311 9.57 7.47 11.01
N TRP A 312 10.16 6.55 11.78
CA TRP A 312 10.95 6.90 12.96
C TRP A 312 12.46 7.08 12.71
N HIS A 313 12.98 6.75 11.53
CA HIS A 313 14.44 6.79 11.28
C HIS A 313 15.08 8.19 11.39
N LEU A 314 14.38 9.26 10.99
CA LEU A 314 14.89 10.63 11.16
C LEU A 314 14.81 11.07 12.62
N THR A 315 13.76 10.67 13.34
CA THR A 315 13.68 10.84 14.80
C THR A 315 14.86 10.16 15.50
N ALA A 316 15.19 8.93 15.09
CA ALA A 316 16.32 8.19 15.64
C ALA A 316 17.65 8.90 15.37
N MET A 317 17.85 9.37 14.14
CA MET A 317 19.05 10.12 13.77
C MET A 317 19.17 11.43 14.53
N LEU A 318 18.06 12.17 14.67
CA LEU A 318 18.02 13.40 15.49
C LEU A 318 18.38 13.10 16.94
N GLY A 319 17.86 12.00 17.51
CA GLY A 319 18.21 11.56 18.86
C GLY A 319 19.70 11.22 19.00
N VAL A 320 20.31 10.56 18.01
CA VAL A 320 21.75 10.26 18.00
C VAL A 320 22.58 11.54 17.98
N TYR A 321 22.29 12.48 17.07
CA TYR A 321 23.01 13.76 17.04
C TYR A 321 22.77 14.58 18.31
N GLY A 322 21.55 14.59 18.84
CA GLY A 322 21.24 15.24 20.12
C GLY A 322 22.04 14.64 21.27
N ALA A 323 22.20 13.32 21.32
CA ALA A 323 23.02 12.65 22.34
C ALA A 323 24.52 12.96 22.17
N LEU A 324 25.04 13.00 20.94
CA LEU A 324 26.44 13.37 20.68
C LEU A 324 26.73 14.81 21.14
N LEU A 325 25.81 15.74 20.86
CA LEU A 325 25.92 17.12 21.31
C LEU A 325 25.80 17.24 22.84
N ALA A 326 24.88 16.51 23.47
CA ALA A 326 24.70 16.54 24.93
C ALA A 326 25.86 15.91 25.72
N LEU A 327 26.62 15.02 25.08
CA LEU A 327 27.80 14.37 25.65
C LEU A 327 29.11 15.07 25.26
N ASP A 328 29.03 16.24 24.62
CA ASP A 328 30.18 17.01 24.11
C ASP A 328 31.14 16.17 23.23
N VAL A 329 30.58 15.20 22.48
CA VAL A 329 31.38 14.38 21.57
C VAL A 329 31.76 15.22 20.35
N PRO A 330 33.06 15.34 20.02
CA PRO A 330 33.50 16.16 18.89
C PRO A 330 32.86 15.69 17.57
N LEU A 331 32.17 16.61 16.90
CA LEU A 331 31.64 16.40 15.56
C LEU A 331 32.71 16.81 14.53
N PRO A 332 33.34 15.85 13.83
CA PRO A 332 34.40 16.14 12.88
C PRO A 332 33.85 16.86 11.65
N ALA A 333 34.70 17.66 11.01
CA ALA A 333 34.37 18.33 9.76
C ALA A 333 33.82 17.33 8.73
N PRO A 334 32.71 17.63 8.03
CA PRO A 334 32.11 16.73 7.05
C PRO A 334 33.13 16.29 5.98
N ALA A 335 33.00 15.05 5.51
CA ALA A 335 33.91 14.40 4.55
C ALA A 335 35.38 14.20 5.00
N SER A 336 35.78 14.62 6.20
CA SER A 336 37.11 14.29 6.76
C SER A 336 37.28 12.79 7.09
N ALA A 337 38.52 12.33 7.22
CA ALA A 337 38.81 10.94 7.62
C ALA A 337 38.16 10.56 8.97
N ALA A 338 38.17 11.49 9.93
CA ALA A 338 37.51 11.32 11.22
C ALA A 338 35.98 11.22 11.07
N TRP A 339 35.37 11.99 10.16
CA TRP A 339 33.94 11.91 9.88
C TRP A 339 33.57 10.53 9.32
N TRP A 340 34.33 10.03 8.35
CA TRP A 340 34.14 8.69 7.78
C TRP A 340 34.34 7.58 8.82
N ALA A 341 35.31 7.71 9.73
CA ALA A 341 35.48 6.76 10.84
C ALA A 341 34.28 6.74 11.79
N GLN A 342 33.63 7.89 12.02
CA GLN A 342 32.43 7.97 12.85
C GLN A 342 31.13 7.53 12.13
N VAL A 343 31.07 7.49 10.79
CA VAL A 343 29.85 7.13 10.05
C VAL A 343 29.30 5.75 10.44
N PRO A 344 30.10 4.65 10.43
CA PRO A 344 29.59 3.32 10.78
C PRO A 344 29.01 3.27 12.19
N LEU A 345 29.65 3.94 13.16
CA LEU A 345 29.18 3.99 14.54
C LEU A 345 27.86 4.76 14.65
N ARG A 346 27.75 5.91 13.97
CA ARG A 346 26.51 6.71 13.93
C ARG A 346 25.36 5.95 13.27
N ILE A 347 25.61 5.26 12.16
CA ILE A 347 24.61 4.42 11.48
C ILE A 347 24.18 3.27 12.38
N ALA A 348 25.11 2.61 13.08
CA ALA A 348 24.79 1.54 14.01
C ALA A 348 23.94 2.05 15.20
N ALA A 349 24.29 3.20 15.76
CA ALA A 349 23.51 3.85 16.82
C ALA A 349 22.10 4.23 16.32
N ALA A 350 21.99 4.85 15.14
CA ALA A 350 20.69 5.22 14.55
C ALA A 350 19.83 3.98 14.26
N ALA A 351 20.44 2.89 13.78
CA ALA A 351 19.77 1.61 13.58
C ALA A 351 19.27 1.01 14.90
N LEU A 352 20.07 1.08 15.98
CA LEU A 352 19.68 0.60 17.30
C LEU A 352 18.50 1.42 17.87
N VAL A 353 18.57 2.74 17.81
CA VAL A 353 17.49 3.63 18.26
C VAL A 353 16.23 3.40 17.43
N THR A 354 16.36 3.25 16.11
CA THR A 354 15.22 2.92 15.24
C THR A 354 14.60 1.58 15.62
N ALA A 355 15.42 0.55 15.89
CA ALA A 355 14.93 -0.75 16.32
C ALA A 355 14.19 -0.68 17.67
N LEU A 356 14.67 0.15 18.60
CA LEU A 356 14.00 0.40 19.88
C LEU A 356 12.65 1.09 19.68
N LEU A 357 12.59 2.16 18.88
CA LEU A 357 11.34 2.86 18.55
C LEU A 357 10.33 1.92 17.90
N VAL A 358 10.79 1.09 16.95
CA VAL A 358 9.97 0.04 16.35
C VAL A 358 9.45 -0.93 17.41
N ALA A 359 10.30 -1.39 18.34
CA ALA A 359 9.87 -2.33 19.38
C ALA A 359 8.78 -1.73 20.30
N VAL A 360 8.90 -0.45 20.65
CA VAL A 360 7.94 0.31 21.46
C VAL A 360 6.61 0.49 20.72
N PHE A 361 6.64 1.06 19.51
CA PHE A 361 5.42 1.46 18.81
C PHE A 361 4.72 0.31 18.08
N ARG A 362 5.42 -0.79 17.76
CA ARG A 362 4.81 -1.95 17.08
C ARG A 362 3.60 -2.52 17.82
N LYS A 363 3.57 -2.48 19.16
CA LYS A 363 2.42 -2.95 19.95
C LYS A 363 1.17 -2.08 19.72
N ALA A 364 1.34 -0.76 19.61
CA ALA A 364 0.26 0.19 19.35
C ALA A 364 -0.21 0.14 17.89
N GLU A 365 0.67 -0.22 16.96
CA GLU A 365 0.39 -0.28 15.51
C GLU A 365 -0.21 -1.63 15.05
N ALA A 366 -0.16 -2.67 15.90
CA ALA A 366 -0.66 -3.99 15.57
C ALA A 366 -2.18 -3.95 15.28
N PRO A 367 -2.66 -4.58 14.18
CA PRO A 367 -4.08 -4.63 13.90
C PRO A 367 -4.83 -5.30 15.07
N ALA A 368 -5.88 -4.64 15.58
CA ALA A 368 -6.81 -5.28 16.49
C ALA A 368 -7.36 -6.56 15.84
N VAL A 369 -6.97 -7.73 16.36
CA VAL A 369 -7.49 -9.01 15.89
C VAL A 369 -9.00 -8.99 16.15
N PRO A 370 -9.86 -9.18 15.14
CA PRO A 370 -11.28 -9.33 15.39
C PRO A 370 -11.45 -10.49 16.37
N LYS A 371 -12.04 -10.23 17.56
CA LYS A 371 -12.45 -11.31 18.46
C LYS A 371 -13.29 -12.27 17.62
N ARG A 372 -12.80 -13.50 17.40
CA ARG A 372 -13.61 -14.54 16.78
C ARG A 372 -14.84 -14.66 17.66
N VAL A 373 -16.00 -14.28 17.11
CA VAL A 373 -17.28 -14.64 17.71
C VAL A 373 -17.28 -16.16 17.65
N SER A 374 -17.15 -16.80 18.81
CA SER A 374 -17.35 -18.24 18.93
C SER A 374 -18.72 -18.53 18.31
N PRO A 375 -18.85 -19.50 17.40
CA PRO A 375 -20.16 -19.90 16.92
C PRO A 375 -20.96 -20.37 18.13
N THR A 376 -21.92 -19.54 18.57
CA THR A 376 -23.00 -19.98 19.44
C THR A 376 -23.77 -21.00 18.63
N HIS A 377 -23.47 -22.28 18.85
CA HIS A 377 -24.36 -23.36 18.43
C HIS A 377 -25.75 -23.04 19.02
N PRO A 378 -26.80 -22.96 18.19
CA PRO A 378 -28.16 -22.92 18.71
C PRO A 378 -28.35 -24.19 19.53
N ARG A 379 -28.56 -24.03 20.83
CA ARG A 379 -28.96 -25.12 21.71
C ARG A 379 -30.40 -25.42 21.33
N GLU A 380 -30.61 -26.41 20.44
CA GLU A 380 -31.91 -27.00 20.20
C GLU A 380 -32.46 -27.48 21.55
N ALA A 381 -33.51 -26.81 22.02
CA ALA A 381 -34.39 -27.32 23.05
C ALA A 381 -35.23 -28.44 22.41
N ALA A 382 -34.65 -29.63 22.29
CA ALA A 382 -35.40 -30.85 22.00
C ALA A 382 -35.95 -31.40 23.32
N GLY A 383 -37.28 -31.40 23.41
CA GLY A 383 -38.05 -31.82 24.57
C GLY A 383 -37.89 -33.30 24.92
N ARG A 384 -38.13 -33.56 26.21
CA ARG A 384 -38.35 -34.88 26.83
C ARG A 384 -39.37 -35.71 26.04
N SER A 385 -39.01 -36.93 25.63
CA SER A 385 -39.88 -38.11 25.70
C SER A 385 -39.14 -39.42 25.34
N GLY A 386 -39.32 -40.48 26.15
CA GLY A 386 -39.09 -41.90 25.83
C GLY A 386 -37.63 -42.39 25.82
N ALA A 387 -37.09 -42.99 26.87
CA ALA A 387 -37.25 -44.38 27.29
C ALA A 387 -36.51 -45.44 26.43
N LEU A 388 -35.52 -46.07 27.09
CA LEU A 388 -35.15 -47.50 27.04
C LEU A 388 -34.19 -48.04 25.94
N ARG A 389 -33.07 -48.53 26.48
CA ARG A 389 -32.36 -49.82 26.26
C ARG A 389 -31.07 -49.83 25.42
N ASP A 390 -30.02 -50.13 26.18
CA ASP A 390 -28.77 -50.79 25.83
C ASP A 390 -28.87 -51.87 24.75
N VAL A 391 -27.81 -52.01 23.93
CA VAL A 391 -26.88 -53.16 23.95
C VAL A 391 -25.96 -53.11 22.70
N LYS A 392 -24.68 -52.86 22.98
CA LYS A 392 -23.48 -53.65 22.62
C LYS A 392 -23.24 -54.17 21.18
N ARG A 393 -21.94 -54.13 20.86
CA ARG A 393 -21.14 -54.93 19.90
C ARG A 393 -21.26 -54.54 18.42
N SER A 394 -20.25 -54.66 17.57
CA SER A 394 -18.77 -54.73 17.62
C SER A 394 -18.40 -55.07 16.17
N SER A 395 -17.51 -54.30 15.55
CA SER A 395 -17.04 -54.54 14.17
C SER A 395 -16.41 -55.92 13.99
N PRO A 396 -16.41 -56.43 12.74
CA PRO A 396 -15.27 -57.20 12.29
C PRO A 396 -14.65 -56.70 10.98
N SER A 397 -13.33 -56.85 10.98
CA SER A 397 -12.28 -56.73 9.98
C SER A 397 -12.54 -57.40 8.61
N ARG A 398 -12.07 -56.74 7.55
CA ARG A 398 -11.80 -57.31 6.21
C ARG A 398 -10.39 -57.89 6.13
N PRO A 399 -10.16 -58.97 5.36
CA PRO A 399 -8.87 -59.24 4.73
C PRO A 399 -8.89 -59.10 3.20
N ARG A 400 -7.69 -58.91 2.64
CA ARG A 400 -7.32 -58.80 1.22
C ARG A 400 -7.11 -60.17 0.56
N GLY A 401 -7.17 -60.19 -0.78
CA GLY A 401 -6.71 -61.26 -1.68
C GLY A 401 -7.87 -61.72 -2.56
N GLY A 402 -7.86 -61.70 -3.90
CA GLY A 402 -6.77 -61.65 -4.87
C GLY A 402 -6.74 -62.97 -5.62
N THR A 403 -7.36 -63.05 -6.80
CA THR A 403 -7.06 -63.97 -7.94
C THR A 403 -8.12 -63.80 -9.05
N ALA A 404 -7.65 -63.51 -10.26
CA ALA A 404 -8.31 -63.86 -11.53
C ALA A 404 -7.82 -65.28 -11.95
N PRO A 405 -8.35 -66.00 -12.98
CA PRO A 405 -8.37 -65.52 -14.38
C PRO A 405 -9.50 -66.05 -15.34
N HIS A 406 -9.71 -65.31 -16.44
CA HIS A 406 -10.08 -65.71 -17.84
C HIS A 406 -11.38 -66.50 -18.14
N PRO A 407 -11.81 -66.67 -19.43
CA PRO A 407 -11.68 -65.82 -20.64
C PRO A 407 -13.02 -65.73 -21.47
N GLU A 408 -13.00 -64.91 -22.55
CA GLU A 408 -13.71 -65.10 -23.85
C GLU A 408 -15.28 -65.18 -23.86
N SER A 409 -16.06 -64.83 -24.89
CA SER A 409 -15.86 -64.51 -26.30
C SER A 409 -17.17 -63.86 -26.85
N SER A 410 -17.00 -62.94 -27.81
CA SER A 410 -17.75 -62.76 -29.07
C SER A 410 -19.28 -62.64 -29.16
N ALA A 411 -19.65 -61.65 -30.00
CA ALA A 411 -20.82 -61.57 -30.90
C ALA A 411 -22.19 -61.26 -30.23
N GLN A 412 -23.14 -60.54 -30.82
CA GLN A 412 -23.41 -60.27 -32.23
C GLN A 412 -24.39 -59.08 -32.37
N ARG A 413 -24.35 -58.53 -33.59
CA ARG A 413 -25.07 -57.39 -34.18
C ARG A 413 -26.60 -57.56 -34.35
N VAL A 414 -27.27 -56.39 -34.35
CA VAL A 414 -28.34 -55.92 -35.26
C VAL A 414 -29.77 -56.49 -35.11
N ARG A 415 -30.70 -55.55 -34.88
CA ARG A 415 -32.08 -55.39 -35.41
C ARG A 415 -32.66 -54.16 -34.68
N SER A 416 -33.46 -53.24 -35.20
CA SER A 416 -33.96 -52.83 -36.51
C SER A 416 -35.02 -51.76 -36.18
N ALA A 417 -35.12 -50.69 -36.97
CA ALA A 417 -36.06 -49.59 -36.74
C ALA A 417 -37.53 -49.98 -36.98
N GLN A 418 -38.45 -49.29 -36.30
CA GLN A 418 -39.81 -48.84 -36.74
C GLN A 418 -40.78 -48.81 -35.56
N ARG A 419 -41.31 -47.62 -35.21
CA ARG A 419 -42.75 -47.45 -34.98
C ARG A 419 -43.18 -45.98 -34.99
N GLU A 420 -44.25 -45.79 -35.74
CA GLU A 420 -44.97 -44.56 -36.06
C GLU A 420 -45.83 -44.01 -34.92
N THR A 421 -46.32 -42.81 -35.24
CA THR A 421 -47.20 -41.81 -34.64
C THR A 421 -48.60 -42.21 -34.12
N ALA A 422 -49.10 -41.34 -33.21
CA ALA A 422 -50.50 -40.93 -32.91
C ALA A 422 -51.17 -41.51 -31.61
N PRO A 423 -52.27 -40.90 -31.09
CA PRO A 423 -52.26 -39.88 -30.03
C PRO A 423 -53.01 -40.27 -28.74
N HIS A 424 -52.74 -39.59 -27.63
CA HIS A 424 -53.41 -39.82 -26.34
C HIS A 424 -54.72 -39.02 -26.19
N SER A 425 -55.83 -39.74 -25.99
CA SER A 425 -57.10 -39.24 -25.51
C SER A 425 -57.09 -39.08 -23.97
N GLU A 426 -57.39 -37.87 -23.48
CA GLU A 426 -57.55 -37.60 -22.04
C GLU A 426 -58.84 -38.21 -21.46
N SER A 427 -58.74 -38.74 -20.24
CA SER A 427 -59.82 -39.45 -19.53
C SER A 427 -60.80 -38.48 -18.83
N PRO A 428 -62.12 -38.81 -18.74
CA PRO A 428 -63.17 -37.97 -18.15
C PRO A 428 -62.95 -37.50 -16.70
N ALA A 429 -62.02 -38.11 -15.96
CA ALA A 429 -61.74 -37.78 -14.55
C ALA A 429 -61.04 -36.42 -14.34
N GLN A 430 -60.43 -35.83 -15.37
CA GLN A 430 -59.75 -34.53 -15.26
C GLN A 430 -60.71 -33.33 -15.38
N ARG A 431 -61.85 -33.46 -16.07
CA ARG A 431 -62.81 -32.35 -16.25
C ARG A 431 -63.55 -31.96 -14.98
N ILE A 432 -63.71 -32.89 -14.02
CA ILE A 432 -64.44 -32.63 -12.77
C ILE A 432 -63.59 -31.79 -11.79
N ARG A 433 -62.25 -31.88 -11.84
CA ARG A 433 -61.37 -31.10 -10.96
C ARG A 433 -61.18 -29.65 -11.39
N SER A 434 -61.33 -29.35 -12.68
CA SER A 434 -61.22 -27.98 -13.19
C SER A 434 -62.45 -27.13 -12.85
N ALA A 435 -63.65 -27.73 -12.81
CA ALA A 435 -64.90 -27.00 -12.54
C ALA A 435 -65.09 -26.56 -11.08
N GLN A 436 -64.39 -27.16 -10.11
CA GLN A 436 -64.48 -26.76 -8.69
C GLN A 436 -63.55 -25.61 -8.30
N ARG A 437 -62.70 -25.12 -9.20
CA ARG A 437 -61.72 -24.04 -8.91
C ARG A 437 -62.19 -22.64 -9.25
N GLU A 438 -63.36 -22.48 -9.88
CA GLU A 438 -63.83 -21.20 -10.43
C GLU A 438 -64.83 -20.43 -9.57
N THR A 439 -65.20 -20.92 -8.39
CA THR A 439 -66.13 -20.21 -7.49
C THR A 439 -65.56 -20.05 -6.09
N ALA A 440 -64.63 -19.10 -5.90
CA ALA A 440 -64.32 -18.53 -4.59
C ALA A 440 -63.80 -17.08 -4.76
N PRO A 441 -64.42 -16.07 -4.12
CA PRO A 441 -63.96 -14.69 -4.23
C PRO A 441 -62.62 -14.50 -3.48
N HIS A 442 -61.68 -13.80 -4.12
CA HIS A 442 -60.37 -13.46 -3.56
C HIS A 442 -60.49 -12.59 -2.31
N SER A 443 -60.46 -13.22 -1.13
CA SER A 443 -60.14 -12.52 0.11
C SER A 443 -58.64 -12.65 0.37
N GLU A 444 -57.90 -11.55 0.26
CA GLU A 444 -56.48 -11.53 0.67
C GLU A 444 -56.37 -11.93 2.14
N SER A 445 -55.55 -12.95 2.40
CA SER A 445 -55.25 -13.44 3.73
C SER A 445 -54.73 -12.31 4.63
N PRO A 446 -55.09 -12.27 5.93
CA PRO A 446 -54.51 -11.32 6.89
C PRO A 446 -52.98 -11.33 6.89
N ALA A 447 -52.36 -12.50 6.62
CA ALA A 447 -50.92 -12.66 6.53
C ALA A 447 -50.29 -12.06 5.25
N GLN A 448 -51.08 -11.85 4.19
CA GLN A 448 -50.66 -11.14 2.99
C GLN A 448 -50.78 -9.62 3.21
N ARG A 449 -51.86 -9.16 3.85
CA ARG A 449 -52.03 -7.75 4.23
C ARG A 449 -50.98 -7.26 5.23
N ILE A 450 -50.59 -8.09 6.20
CA ILE A 450 -49.49 -7.76 7.10
C ILE A 450 -48.15 -7.70 6.34
N ARG A 451 -47.95 -8.57 5.34
CA ARG A 451 -46.73 -8.55 4.51
C ARG A 451 -46.65 -7.36 3.55
N SER A 452 -47.77 -6.90 3.00
CA SER A 452 -47.82 -5.69 2.17
C SER A 452 -47.66 -4.44 3.02
N ALA A 453 -48.34 -4.35 4.17
CA ALA A 453 -48.19 -3.24 5.12
C ALA A 453 -46.77 -3.16 5.74
N GLN A 454 -46.11 -4.31 5.99
CA GLN A 454 -44.71 -4.35 6.41
C GLN A 454 -43.73 -3.96 5.30
N ARG A 455 -44.12 -4.08 4.03
CA ARG A 455 -43.32 -3.61 2.88
C ARG A 455 -43.42 -2.10 2.69
N GLU A 456 -44.58 -1.51 2.99
CA GLU A 456 -44.79 -0.05 2.93
C GLU A 456 -44.20 0.71 4.13
N THR A 457 -44.04 0.05 5.28
CA THR A 457 -43.48 0.66 6.50
C THR A 457 -41.98 0.42 6.70
N ALA A 458 -41.32 -0.30 5.78
CA ALA A 458 -39.87 -0.44 5.82
C ALA A 458 -39.20 0.88 5.38
N PRO A 459 -38.32 1.49 6.20
CA PRO A 459 -37.60 2.69 5.81
C PRO A 459 -36.86 2.41 4.51
N HIS A 460 -36.98 3.29 3.51
CA HIS A 460 -36.41 3.16 2.17
C HIS A 460 -35.03 2.50 2.21
N SER A 461 -35.00 1.17 2.02
CA SER A 461 -33.77 0.42 2.16
C SER A 461 -32.93 0.72 0.93
N GLU A 462 -31.89 1.53 1.07
CA GLU A 462 -30.99 1.88 -0.04
C GLU A 462 -30.64 0.64 -0.86
N SER A 463 -30.80 0.75 -2.19
CA SER A 463 -30.43 -0.36 -3.08
C SER A 463 -28.95 -0.73 -2.89
N PRO A 464 -28.56 -2.01 -3.03
CA PRO A 464 -27.16 -2.44 -2.90
C PRO A 464 -26.20 -1.64 -3.80
N ALA A 465 -26.66 -1.22 -4.98
CA ALA A 465 -25.90 -0.39 -5.90
C ALA A 465 -25.66 1.03 -5.36
N GLN A 466 -26.67 1.67 -4.77
CA GLN A 466 -26.56 3.00 -4.16
C GLN A 466 -25.60 2.98 -2.97
N ARG A 467 -25.71 1.96 -2.11
CA ARG A 467 -24.79 1.73 -0.99
C ARG A 467 -23.34 1.56 -1.46
N ASN A 468 -23.12 0.79 -2.52
CA ASN A 468 -21.77 0.59 -3.08
C ASN A 468 -21.17 1.87 -3.65
N ARG A 469 -21.99 2.73 -4.29
CA ARG A 469 -21.54 4.05 -4.76
C ARG A 469 -21.19 4.96 -3.59
N ALA A 470 -22.04 5.02 -2.57
CA ALA A 470 -21.78 5.81 -1.37
C ALA A 470 -20.48 5.38 -0.65
N MET A 471 -20.25 4.07 -0.48
CA MET A 471 -19.01 3.52 0.08
C MET A 471 -17.78 3.87 -0.77
N THR A 472 -17.90 3.81 -2.09
CA THR A 472 -16.82 4.16 -3.02
C THR A 472 -16.49 5.65 -2.95
N ALA A 473 -17.53 6.51 -2.93
CA ALA A 473 -17.38 7.95 -2.80
C ALA A 473 -16.76 8.33 -1.45
N ALA A 474 -17.24 7.77 -0.34
CA ALA A 474 -16.69 8.01 0.99
C ALA A 474 -15.21 7.58 1.08
N ALA A 475 -14.85 6.43 0.49
CA ALA A 475 -13.46 5.98 0.44
C ALA A 475 -12.58 6.90 -0.43
N ALA A 476 -13.10 7.41 -1.55
CA ALA A 476 -12.40 8.36 -2.41
C ALA A 476 -12.18 9.71 -1.71
N THR A 477 -13.22 10.28 -1.10
CA THR A 477 -13.10 11.52 -0.33
C THR A 477 -12.13 11.34 0.85
N GLY A 478 -12.23 10.22 1.55
CA GLY A 478 -11.35 9.92 2.67
C GLY A 478 -9.88 9.81 2.28
N VAL A 479 -9.55 9.12 1.18
CA VAL A 479 -8.15 9.06 0.70
C VAL A 479 -7.65 10.42 0.22
N THR A 480 -8.49 11.23 -0.43
CA THR A 480 -8.12 12.59 -0.86
C THR A 480 -7.79 13.47 0.35
N LEU A 481 -8.64 13.49 1.38
CA LEU A 481 -8.39 14.25 2.60
C LEU A 481 -7.13 13.76 3.33
N ALA A 482 -6.94 12.45 3.43
CA ALA A 482 -5.75 11.87 4.05
C ALA A 482 -4.47 12.26 3.29
N LEU A 483 -4.51 12.22 1.96
CA LEU A 483 -3.42 12.64 1.08
C LEU A 483 -3.09 14.12 1.28
N LEU A 484 -4.10 15.01 1.24
CA LEU A 484 -3.89 16.45 1.38
C LEU A 484 -3.38 16.80 2.78
N GLY A 485 -3.90 16.15 3.82
CA GLY A 485 -3.43 16.32 5.19
C GLY A 485 -1.98 15.89 5.38
N VAL A 486 -1.61 14.68 4.92
CA VAL A 486 -0.24 14.16 5.05
C VAL A 486 0.76 14.99 4.24
N LEU A 487 0.42 15.37 3.00
CA LEU A 487 1.26 16.24 2.18
C LEU A 487 1.38 17.64 2.78
N GLY A 488 0.27 18.24 3.23
CA GLY A 488 0.28 19.55 3.88
C GLY A 488 1.18 19.56 5.11
N LEU A 489 1.09 18.53 5.95
CA LEU A 489 1.94 18.41 7.14
C LEU A 489 3.42 18.21 6.79
N SER A 490 3.73 17.50 5.71
CA SER A 490 5.11 17.35 5.23
C SER A 490 5.75 18.67 4.79
N MET A 491 4.93 19.62 4.30
CA MET A 491 5.39 20.93 3.83
C MET A 491 5.46 21.97 4.96
N VAL A 492 4.48 21.98 5.86
CA VAL A 492 4.45 22.92 7.00
C VAL A 492 5.43 22.51 8.10
N GLY A 493 5.54 21.21 8.36
CA GLY A 493 6.16 20.65 9.56
C GLY A 493 5.23 20.69 10.77
N PHE A 494 5.75 20.26 11.93
CA PHE A 494 5.03 20.34 13.22
C PHE A 494 5.23 21.66 13.96
N ALA A 495 6.16 22.49 13.48
CA ALA A 495 6.52 23.77 14.08
C ALA A 495 5.41 24.82 13.92
N GLY A 496 5.19 25.65 14.95
CA GLY A 496 4.25 26.76 14.92
C GLY A 496 2.77 26.35 14.78
N LEU A 497 2.38 25.26 15.45
CA LEU A 497 0.97 24.81 15.53
C LEU A 497 0.05 25.92 16.05
N LEU A 498 0.54 26.79 16.94
CA LEU A 498 -0.20 27.91 17.51
C LEU A 498 0.03 29.24 16.76
N GLU A 499 1.13 29.34 16.01
CA GLU A 499 1.59 30.58 15.35
C GLU A 499 0.98 30.77 13.94
N GLY A 500 0.13 29.84 13.49
CA GLY A 500 -0.59 29.97 12.21
C GLY A 500 0.31 29.85 10.97
N ARG A 501 1.49 29.24 11.06
CA ARG A 501 2.38 29.02 9.90
C ARG A 501 1.64 28.23 8.82
N THR A 502 1.72 28.74 7.59
CA THR A 502 1.09 28.14 6.40
C THR A 502 2.15 27.72 5.40
N ALA A 503 1.92 26.58 4.75
CA ALA A 503 2.65 26.19 3.55
C ALA A 503 1.68 26.19 2.37
N VAL A 504 2.19 26.53 1.18
CA VAL A 504 1.42 26.43 -0.05
C VAL A 504 1.43 24.97 -0.51
N LEU A 505 0.27 24.32 -0.45
CA LEU A 505 0.03 23.02 -1.05
C LEU A 505 -0.55 23.25 -2.45
N VAL A 506 0.30 23.15 -3.48
CA VAL A 506 -0.02 23.42 -4.89
C VAL A 506 -0.40 24.90 -5.12
N ALA A 507 -1.58 25.31 -4.65
CA ALA A 507 -2.13 26.67 -4.81
C ALA A 507 -2.85 27.19 -3.56
N PHE A 508 -3.02 26.39 -2.50
CA PHE A 508 -3.76 26.78 -1.29
C PHE A 508 -2.86 26.80 -0.06
N ARG A 509 -3.06 27.77 0.83
CA ARG A 509 -2.37 27.84 2.12
C ARG A 509 -2.99 26.86 3.10
N VAL A 510 -2.18 25.95 3.64
CA VAL A 510 -2.60 24.97 4.65
C VAL A 510 -1.79 25.18 5.92
N THR A 511 -2.46 25.26 7.07
CA THR A 511 -1.83 25.32 8.40
C THR A 511 -1.58 23.91 8.94
N ALA A 512 -0.65 23.75 9.89
CA ALA A 512 -0.41 22.46 10.54
C ALA A 512 -1.67 21.85 11.21
N PRO A 513 -2.50 22.60 11.96
CA PRO A 513 -3.75 22.06 12.52
C PRO A 513 -4.74 21.59 11.45
N ALA A 514 -4.89 22.36 10.36
CA ALA A 514 -5.76 21.97 9.25
C ALA A 514 -5.26 20.68 8.58
N ALA A 515 -3.94 20.55 8.39
CA ALA A 515 -3.32 19.36 7.83
C ALA A 515 -3.57 18.11 8.71
N VAL A 516 -3.39 18.23 10.03
CA VAL A 516 -3.67 17.16 10.99
C VAL A 516 -5.16 16.78 10.97
N LEU A 517 -6.06 17.75 10.94
CA LEU A 517 -7.50 17.51 10.86
C LEU A 517 -7.89 16.78 9.57
N MET A 518 -7.39 17.24 8.41
CA MET A 518 -7.64 16.57 7.13
C MET A 518 -7.14 15.12 7.13
N ALA A 519 -5.95 14.87 7.70
CA ALA A 519 -5.40 13.53 7.83
C ALA A 519 -6.27 12.62 8.73
N ALA A 520 -6.73 13.15 9.86
CA ALA A 520 -7.58 12.43 10.81
C ALA A 520 -8.98 12.13 10.23
N VAL A 521 -9.65 13.14 9.67
CA VAL A 521 -10.98 12.98 9.04
C VAL A 521 -10.90 12.03 7.86
N GLY A 522 -9.87 12.16 7.01
CA GLY A 522 -9.63 11.26 5.89
C GLY A 522 -9.47 9.80 6.33
N TRP A 523 -8.69 9.55 7.39
CA TRP A 523 -8.56 8.23 7.98
C TRP A 523 -9.91 7.68 8.48
N LEU A 524 -10.66 8.45 9.26
CA LEU A 524 -11.95 8.02 9.80
C LEU A 524 -12.96 7.68 8.70
N LEU A 525 -13.02 8.47 7.64
CA LEU A 525 -13.89 8.20 6.48
C LEU A 525 -13.54 6.88 5.79
N VAL A 526 -12.26 6.59 5.61
CA VAL A 526 -11.80 5.32 5.03
C VAL A 526 -12.11 4.12 5.94
N GLU A 527 -12.00 4.30 7.26
CA GLU A 527 -12.41 3.32 8.29
C GLU A 527 -13.94 3.14 8.37
N ALA A 528 -14.73 4.14 7.99
CA ALA A 528 -16.19 4.02 7.88
C ALA A 528 -16.63 3.30 6.58
N ALA A 529 -16.01 3.62 5.43
CA ALA A 529 -16.44 3.25 4.07
C ALA A 529 -16.47 1.74 3.68
N GLY A 530 -16.21 0.84 4.60
CA GLY A 530 -16.09 -0.61 4.40
C GLY A 530 -16.39 -1.40 5.66
N GLY A 531 -16.93 -0.75 6.69
CA GLY A 531 -17.54 -1.45 7.80
C GLY A 531 -18.84 -2.05 7.29
N THR A 532 -18.96 -3.37 7.29
CA THR A 532 -20.30 -3.97 7.37
C THR A 532 -20.94 -3.42 8.64
N PRO A 533 -22.17 -2.87 8.60
CA PRO A 533 -22.82 -2.41 9.81
C PRO A 533 -22.83 -3.58 10.78
N ARG A 534 -22.23 -3.39 11.97
CA ARG A 534 -22.45 -4.29 13.09
C ARG A 534 -23.97 -4.36 13.24
N ARG A 535 -24.55 -5.52 12.90
CA ARG A 535 -25.91 -5.84 13.34
C ARG A 535 -25.84 -5.71 14.87
N ARG A 536 -26.39 -4.61 15.38
CA ARG A 536 -26.68 -4.45 16.81
C ARG A 536 -27.85 -5.36 17.15
#